data_AF-A0A1K2CZZ3-F1
#
_entry.id   AF-A0A1K2CZZ3-F1
#
_cell.length_a   1.000
_cell.length_b   1.000
_cell.length_c   1.000
_cell.angle_alpha   90.00
_cell.angle_beta   90.00
_cell.angle_gamma   90.00
#
_symmetry.space_group_name_H-M   'P 1'
#
loop_
_entity.id
_entity.type
_entity.pdbx_description
1 polymer ?
#
loop_
_entity_poly.entity_id
_entity_poly.type
_entity_poly.pdbx_seq_one_letter_code
_entity_poly.pdbx_strand_id
1 'polypeptide(L)'
;MPETTLEPADPINKACPCPGHVPTLSGRGILIEPVGRPVEGYRIRPVHTRLCVGAEGNSKERGAKLVQASCEGADRGSLFSFDPVATESAGG
;
A
#
# COMPACT_ATOMS: atom_id res chain seq x y z
N MET A 1 -20.29 -8.09 42.50
CA MET A 1 -19.98 -7.14 41.43
C MET A 1 -18.70 -7.64 40.76
N PRO A 2 -18.69 -8.04 39.47
CA PRO A 2 -17.45 -8.44 38.84
C PRO A 2 -16.73 -7.21 38.30
N GLU A 3 -15.49 -7.02 38.72
CA GLU A 3 -14.57 -6.02 38.16
C GLU A 3 -14.15 -6.49 36.77
N THR A 4 -14.61 -5.77 35.73
CA THR A 4 -14.11 -5.94 34.37
C THR A 4 -12.73 -5.30 34.29
N THR A 5 -11.69 -6.13 34.34
CA THR A 5 -10.32 -5.72 33.98
C THR A 5 -10.33 -5.25 32.53
N LEU A 6 -10.20 -3.95 32.33
CA LEU A 6 -9.93 -3.34 31.03
C LEU A 6 -8.51 -3.75 30.62
N GLU A 7 -8.37 -4.63 29.63
CA GLU A 7 -7.07 -4.89 29.00
C GLU A 7 -6.55 -3.59 28.37
N PRO A 8 -5.25 -3.24 28.55
CA PRO A 8 -4.67 -2.10 27.87
C PRO A 8 -4.63 -2.38 26.37
N ALA A 9 -5.37 -1.57 25.61
CA ALA A 9 -5.37 -1.63 24.15
C ALA A 9 -3.93 -1.55 23.62
N ASP A 10 -3.51 -2.61 22.93
CA ASP A 10 -2.28 -2.69 22.15
C ASP A 10 -2.18 -1.46 21.22
N PRO A 11 -1.17 -0.57 21.39
CA PRO A 11 -1.09 0.69 20.65
C PRO A 11 -0.75 0.48 19.17
N ILE A 12 -0.44 -0.74 18.73
CA ILE A 12 -0.02 -1.03 17.35
C ILE A 12 -1.23 -1.13 16.40
N ASN A 13 -2.43 -1.46 16.89
CA ASN A 13 -3.58 -1.80 16.03
C ASN A 13 -4.70 -0.76 15.95
N LYS A 14 -4.53 0.45 16.51
CA LYS A 14 -5.62 1.46 16.57
C LYS A 14 -5.64 2.51 15.45
N ALA A 15 -4.82 2.35 14.42
CA ALA A 15 -4.86 3.24 13.24
C ALA A 15 -4.94 2.44 11.94
N CYS A 16 -5.97 1.60 11.81
CA CYS A 16 -6.48 1.31 10.47
C CYS A 16 -7.23 2.57 10.00
N PRO A 17 -6.74 3.34 9.01
CA PRO A 17 -7.41 4.57 8.61
C PRO A 17 -8.83 4.28 8.13
N CYS A 18 -9.80 5.03 8.66
CA CYS A 18 -11.22 4.90 8.34
C CYS A 18 -11.47 5.07 6.82
N PRO A 19 -12.41 4.31 6.22
CA PRO A 19 -12.81 4.55 4.84
C PRO A 19 -13.39 5.96 4.71
N GLY A 20 -12.70 6.83 3.96
CA GLY A 20 -13.09 8.22 3.71
C GLY A 20 -12.23 9.28 4.38
N HIS A 21 -11.31 8.91 5.28
CA HIS A 21 -10.31 9.86 5.77
C HIS A 21 -9.06 9.76 4.88
N VAL A 22 -8.93 10.64 3.90
CA VAL A 22 -7.62 10.90 3.26
C VAL A 22 -6.83 11.75 4.23
N PRO A 23 -5.84 11.20 4.97
CA PRO A 23 -4.93 12.06 5.70
C PRO A 23 -4.34 13.03 4.68
N THR A 24 -4.45 14.32 4.95
CA THR A 24 -3.79 15.35 4.15
C THR A 24 -2.29 15.21 4.45
N LEU A 25 -1.67 14.19 3.86
CA LEU A 25 -0.27 13.88 4.00
C LEU A 25 0.47 14.95 3.21
N SER A 26 0.67 16.10 3.84
CA SER A 26 1.52 17.19 3.36
C SER A 26 3.02 16.82 3.36
N GLY A 27 3.32 15.51 3.25
CA GLY A 27 4.65 14.92 3.36
C GLY A 27 4.93 13.91 2.25
N ARG A 28 6.13 13.32 2.26
CA ARG A 28 6.65 12.33 1.30
C ARG A 28 5.94 10.95 1.40
N GLY A 29 4.62 10.94 1.55
CA GLY A 29 3.81 9.74 1.68
C GLY A 29 3.52 9.07 0.34
N ILE A 30 3.15 7.80 0.40
CA ILE A 30 2.71 6.99 -0.73
C ILE A 30 1.42 6.28 -0.31
N LEU A 31 0.41 6.34 -1.17
CA LEU A 31 -0.82 5.56 -1.05
C LEU A 31 -0.62 4.21 -1.74
N ILE A 32 -1.04 3.14 -1.08
CA ILE A 32 -1.10 1.79 -1.64
C ILE A 32 -2.58 1.41 -1.72
N GLU A 33 -3.11 1.29 -2.93
CA GLU A 33 -4.52 1.09 -3.20
C GLU A 33 -4.75 -0.28 -3.85
N PRO A 34 -5.59 -1.17 -3.30
CA PRO A 34 -5.93 -2.41 -3.96
C PRO A 34 -6.77 -2.15 -5.21
N VAL A 35 -6.54 -2.91 -6.29
CA VAL A 35 -7.30 -2.87 -7.53
C VAL A 35 -7.92 -4.25 -7.78
N GLY A 36 -9.18 -4.26 -8.23
CA GLY A 36 -9.94 -5.48 -8.50
C GLY A 36 -10.67 -6.03 -7.27
N ARG A 37 -11.64 -6.91 -7.52
CA ARG A 37 -12.32 -7.74 -6.51
C ARG A 37 -12.55 -9.14 -7.11
N PRO A 38 -11.78 -10.19 -6.72
CA PRO A 38 -10.70 -10.21 -5.72
C PRO A 38 -9.53 -9.28 -6.09
N VAL A 39 -8.66 -8.97 -5.12
CA VAL A 39 -7.52 -8.06 -5.36
C VAL A 39 -6.59 -8.68 -6.39
N GLU A 40 -6.47 -8.02 -7.55
CA GLU A 40 -5.59 -8.39 -8.65
C GLU A 40 -4.18 -7.83 -8.45
N GLY A 41 -4.06 -6.75 -7.69
CA GLY A 41 -2.79 -6.16 -7.26
C GLY A 41 -2.96 -4.78 -6.64
N TYR A 42 -1.85 -4.07 -6.50
CA TYR A 42 -1.78 -2.79 -5.82
C TYR A 42 -1.29 -1.67 -6.74
N ARG A 43 -1.94 -0.53 -6.61
CA ARG A 43 -1.54 0.74 -7.21
C ARG A 43 -0.80 1.58 -6.19
N ILE A 44 0.36 2.09 -6.61
CA ILE A 44 1.25 2.89 -5.77
C ILE A 44 1.15 4.35 -6.26
N ARG A 45 0.75 5.27 -5.38
CA ARG A 45 0.53 6.68 -5.72
C ARG A 45 1.19 7.62 -4.71
N PRO A 46 2.27 8.33 -5.09
CA PRO A 46 2.85 9.35 -4.24
C PRO A 46 1.85 10.48 -3.98
N VAL A 47 1.72 10.89 -2.72
CA VAL A 47 0.65 11.83 -2.32
C VAL A 47 0.88 13.23 -2.90
N HIS A 48 2.14 13.61 -3.10
CA HIS A 48 2.53 14.93 -3.58
C HIS A 48 2.25 15.17 -5.07
N THR A 49 2.28 14.13 -5.92
CA THR A 49 1.94 14.25 -7.36
C THR A 49 0.56 13.70 -7.70
N ARG A 50 0.06 12.75 -6.90
CA ARG A 50 -1.13 11.93 -7.19
C ARG A 50 -1.04 11.15 -8.52
N LEU A 51 0.16 11.04 -9.11
CA LEU A 51 0.46 10.16 -10.24
C LEU A 51 0.73 8.74 -9.76
N CYS A 52 0.58 7.77 -10.65
CA CYS A 52 0.85 6.37 -10.33
C CYS A 52 2.28 5.99 -10.69
N VAL A 53 2.86 5.07 -9.92
CA VAL A 53 4.08 4.37 -10.33
C VAL A 53 3.73 3.41 -11.47
N GLY A 54 4.54 3.40 -12.53
CA GLY A 54 4.44 2.44 -13.62
C GLY A 54 5.79 2.12 -14.23
N ALA A 55 5.92 0.95 -14.85
CA ALA A 55 7.12 0.59 -15.60
C ALA A 55 7.14 1.31 -16.96
N GLU A 56 8.28 1.92 -17.30
CA GLU A 56 8.49 2.58 -18.59
C GLU A 56 8.26 1.57 -19.73
N GLY A 57 7.41 1.94 -20.70
CA GLY A 57 7.03 1.05 -21.80
C GLY A 57 6.26 -0.22 -21.39
N ASN A 58 5.77 -0.32 -20.15
CA ASN A 58 5.18 -1.54 -19.58
C ASN A 58 6.16 -2.71 -19.45
N SER A 59 7.46 -2.43 -19.37
CA SER A 59 8.47 -3.49 -19.28
C SER A 59 8.30 -4.32 -18.01
N LYS A 60 8.33 -5.65 -18.17
CA LYS A 60 8.34 -6.63 -17.07
C LYS A 60 9.73 -7.22 -16.85
N GLU A 61 10.74 -6.68 -17.55
CA GLU A 61 12.11 -7.16 -17.45
C GLU A 61 12.74 -6.78 -16.12
N ARG A 62 13.72 -7.56 -15.69
CA ARG A 62 14.50 -7.24 -14.50
C ARG A 62 15.24 -5.93 -14.70
N GLY A 63 15.07 -4.99 -13.78
CA GLY A 63 15.68 -3.66 -13.86
C GLY A 63 14.88 -2.66 -14.70
N ALA A 64 13.63 -3.00 -15.07
CA ALA A 64 12.73 -2.05 -15.71
C ALA A 64 12.66 -0.73 -14.92
N LYS A 65 12.81 0.38 -15.64
CA LYS A 65 12.75 1.72 -15.05
C LYS A 65 11.32 2.03 -14.62
N LEU A 66 11.16 2.46 -13.37
CA LEU A 66 9.88 2.94 -12.85
C LEU A 66 9.77 4.46 -13.02
N VAL A 67 8.62 4.91 -13.49
CA VAL A 67 8.29 6.31 -13.76
C VAL A 67 6.97 6.69 -13.11
N GLN A 68 6.76 7.99 -12.89
CA GLN A 68 5.42 8.51 -12.56
C GLN A 68 4.63 8.72 -13.85
N ALA A 69 3.48 8.07 -13.95
CA ALA A 69 2.62 8.10 -15.13
C ALA A 69 1.14 8.32 -14.73
N SER A 70 0.29 8.51 -15.74
CA SER A 70 -1.17 8.50 -15.57
C SER A 70 -1.62 7.18 -14.94
N CYS A 71 -2.58 7.25 -14.03
CA CYS A 71 -3.15 6.07 -13.38
C CYS A 71 -4.10 5.24 -14.26
N GLU A 72 -4.30 5.64 -15.52
CA GLU A 72 -5.18 4.94 -16.48
C GLU A 72 -4.47 3.72 -17.06
N GLY A 73 -5.13 2.56 -16.98
CA GLY A 73 -4.60 1.27 -17.42
C GLY A 73 -3.82 0.55 -16.31
N ALA A 74 -4.52 -0.14 -15.41
CA ALA A 74 -3.89 -1.09 -14.48
C ALA A 74 -3.11 -2.19 -15.23
N ASP A 75 -3.56 -2.49 -16.44
CA ASP A 75 -2.98 -3.47 -17.38
C ASP A 75 -1.64 -3.00 -17.98
N ARG A 76 -1.24 -1.75 -17.74
CA ARG A 76 -0.08 -1.08 -18.33
C ARG A 76 1.14 -0.99 -17.40
N GLY A 77 1.44 -2.08 -16.70
CA GLY A 77 2.62 -2.16 -15.82
C GLY A 77 2.58 -1.18 -14.64
N SER A 78 1.39 -0.77 -14.21
CA SER A 78 1.15 0.13 -13.07
C SER A 78 0.44 -0.58 -11.90
N LEU A 79 0.36 -1.91 -11.97
CA LEU A 79 -0.17 -2.79 -10.94
C LEU A 79 0.95 -3.71 -10.43
N PHE A 80 1.14 -3.72 -9.11
CA PHE A 80 2.24 -4.43 -8.44
C PHE A 80 1.70 -5.44 -7.44
N SER A 81 2.38 -6.58 -7.30
CA SER A 81 2.18 -7.51 -6.18
C SER A 81 3.29 -7.31 -5.15
N PHE A 82 2.96 -7.54 -3.89
CA PHE A 82 3.95 -7.59 -2.81
C PHE A 82 3.99 -9.00 -2.26
N ASP A 83 5.09 -9.69 -2.52
CA ASP A 83 5.35 -10.96 -1.87
C ASP A 83 5.82 -10.68 -0.43
N PRO A 84 5.27 -11.37 0.57
CA PRO A 84 5.76 -11.24 1.93
C PRO A 84 7.21 -11.70 1.96
N VAL A 85 8.10 -10.86 2.49
CA VAL A 85 9.39 -11.36 2.95
C VAL A 85 9.09 -12.24 4.15
N ALA A 86 9.62 -13.47 4.15
CA ALA A 86 9.61 -14.25 5.37
C ALA A 86 10.30 -13.39 6.43
N THR A 87 9.54 -12.95 7.44
CA THR A 87 10.21 -12.51 8.66
C THR A 87 10.93 -13.76 9.14
N GLU A 88 12.24 -13.71 9.35
CA GLU A 88 12.81 -14.68 10.27
C GLU A 88 12.03 -14.44 11.56
N SER A 89 11.15 -15.40 11.88
CA SER A 89 10.42 -15.37 13.11
C SER A 89 11.51 -15.49 14.17
N ALA A 90 11.73 -14.43 14.94
CA ALA A 90 12.49 -14.54 16.18
C ALA A 90 11.87 -15.70 16.97
N GLY A 91 12.60 -16.80 17.03
CA GLY A 91 12.16 -18.07 17.56
C GLY A 91 13.41 -18.93 17.73
N GLY A 92 13.91 -18.93 18.97
CA GLY A 92 15.19 -19.52 19.39
C GLY A 92 15.26 -21.04 19.36
#